data_AF-A0A132B772-F1
#
_entry.id   AF-A0A132B772-F1
#
_cell.length_a   1.000
_cell.length_b   1.000
_cell.length_c   1.000
_cell.angle_alpha   90.00
_cell.angle_beta   90.00
_cell.angle_gamma   90.00
#
_symmetry.space_group_name_H-M   'P 1'
#
loop_
_entity.id
_entity.type
_entity.pdbx_description
1 polymer ?
#
loop_
_entity_poly.entity_id
_entity_poly.type
_entity_poly.pdbx_seq_one_letter_code
_entity_poly.pdbx_strand_id
1 'polypeptide(L)' 'MATEIFPARYTEERIILKELRKIFPQGDIRIMFERARFFCTVPARLTAAQREIVKDAISAEQHYSRDDD' A
#
# COMPACT_ATOMS: atom_id res chain seq x y z
N MET A 1 18.51 -8.25 -3.08
CA MET A 1 17.72 -7.01 -2.97
C MET A 1 16.75 -7.18 -1.81
N ALA A 2 16.56 -6.17 -0.96
CA ALA A 2 15.59 -6.25 0.13
C ALA A 2 14.19 -5.91 -0.43
N THR A 3 13.26 -6.84 -0.30
CA THR A 3 11.86 -6.69 -0.70
C THR A 3 10.99 -6.76 0.53
N GLU A 4 10.16 -5.74 0.75
CA GLU A 4 9.19 -5.73 1.85
C GLU A 4 7.80 -5.99 1.31
N ILE A 5 7.07 -6.91 1.95
CA ILE A 5 5.74 -7.35 1.56
C ILE A 5 4.74 -6.80 2.57
N PHE A 6 3.73 -6.08 2.08
CA PHE A 6 2.69 -5.47 2.89
C PHE A 6 1.32 -6.05 2.52
N PRO A 7 0.56 -6.58 3.48
CA PRO A 7 -0.82 -6.99 3.22
C PRO A 7 -1.71 -5.74 3.10
N ALA A 8 -2.32 -5.57 1.93
CA ALA A 8 -3.35 -4.54 1.73
C ALA A 8 -4.70 -5.01 2.28
N ARG A 9 -5.53 -4.05 2.66
CA ARG A 9 -6.95 -4.27 3.01
C ARG A 9 -7.92 -3.89 1.90
N TYR A 10 -7.48 -3.06 0.96
CA TYR A 10 -8.27 -2.72 -0.22
C TYR A 10 -8.64 -3.94 -1.04
N THR A 11 -9.83 -3.89 -1.64
CA THR A 11 -10.34 -4.89 -2.58
C THR A 11 -9.93 -4.61 -4.04
N GLU A 12 -9.28 -3.47 -4.31
CA GLU A 12 -8.89 -3.06 -5.65
C GLU A 12 -7.39 -2.75 -5.78
N GLU A 13 -6.71 -3.48 -6.66
CA GLU A 13 -5.30 -3.29 -7.00
C GLU A 13 -4.98 -1.85 -7.44
N ARG A 14 -5.87 -1.22 -8.23
CA ARG A 14 -5.64 0.12 -8.76
C ARG A 14 -5.53 1.17 -7.66
N ILE A 15 -6.31 1.04 -6.59
CA ILE A 15 -6.29 1.97 -5.45
C ILE A 15 -4.97 1.81 -4.71
N ILE A 16 -4.60 0.56 -4.42
CA ILE A 16 -3.32 0.20 -3.81
C ILE A 16 -2.15 0.80 -4.61
N LEU A 17 -2.13 0.59 -5.92
CA LEU A 17 -1.08 1.11 -6.79
C LEU A 17 -1.03 2.63 -6.78
N LYS A 18 -2.19 3.30 -6.79
CA LYS A 18 -2.28 4.76 -6.75
C LYS A 18 -1.68 5.31 -5.45
N GLU A 19 -2.05 4.75 -4.30
CA GLU A 19 -1.51 5.19 -3.01
C GLU A 19 -0.02 4.89 -2.89
N LEU A 20 0.43 3.71 -3.30
CA LEU A 20 1.86 3.36 -3.30
C LEU A 20 2.67 4.26 -4.25
N ARG A 21 2.11 4.66 -5.40
CA ARG A 21 2.78 5.60 -6.32
C ARG A 21 2.90 7.02 -5.77
N LYS A 22 2.01 7.47 -4.88
CA LYS A 22 2.19 8.76 -4.19
C LYS A 22 3.44 8.74 -3.30
N ILE A 23 3.76 7.59 -2.72
CA ILE A 23 4.90 7.40 -1.82
C ILE A 23 6.17 7.07 -2.62
N PHE A 24 6.07 6.18 -3.61
CA PHE A 24 7.15 5.74 -4.49
C PHE A 24 6.81 6.03 -5.96
N PRO A 25 7.02 7.27 -6.43
CA PRO A 25 6.70 7.64 -7.81
C PRO A 25 7.56 6.90 -8.84
N GLN A 26 8.75 6.44 -8.47
CA GLN A 26 9.72 5.78 -9.36
C GLN A 26 10.17 4.39 -8.87
N GLY A 27 9.33 3.68 -8.11
CA GLY A 27 9.62 2.32 -7.62
C GLY A 27 8.94 1.21 -8.44
N ASP A 28 9.60 0.06 -8.56
CA ASP A 28 9.01 -1.16 -9.15
C ASP A 28 8.04 -1.79 -8.13
N ILE A 29 6.81 -1.29 -8.07
CA ILE A 29 5.76 -1.79 -7.16
C ILE A 29 5.13 -3.03 -7.78
N ARG A 30 5.13 -4.15 -7.05
CA ARG A 30 4.42 -5.37 -7.46
C ARG A 30 3.23 -5.62 -6.56
N ILE A 31 2.07 -5.91 -7.13
CA ILE A 31 0.88 -6.28 -6.38
C ILE A 31 0.51 -7.71 -6.77
N MET A 32 0.23 -8.55 -5.78
CA MET A 32 -0.17 -9.95 -5.95
C MET A 32 -1.44 -10.19 -5.16
N PHE A 33 -2.42 -10.87 -5.76
CA PHE A 33 -3.61 -11.31 -5.05
C PHE A 33 -3.46 -12.77 -4.64
N GLU A 34 -3.45 -13.05 -3.34
CA GLU A 34 -3.32 -14.40 -2.81
C GLU A 34 -4.28 -14.59 -1.62
N ARG A 35 -4.95 -15.76 -1.53
CA ARG A 35 -5.85 -16.10 -0.41
C ARG A 35 -6.88 -15.02 -0.07
N ALA A 36 -7.55 -14.48 -1.10
CA ALA A 36 -8.54 -13.42 -0.98
C ALA A 36 -8.00 -12.06 -0.46
N ARG A 37 -6.68 -11.83 -0.54
CA ARG A 37 -6.05 -10.59 -0.08
C ARG A 37 -4.99 -10.10 -1.06
N PHE A 38 -4.87 -8.78 -1.18
CA PHE A 38 -3.79 -8.18 -1.96
C PHE A 38 -2.53 -8.03 -1.12
N PHE A 39 -1.39 -8.35 -1.71
CA PHE A 39 -0.05 -8.24 -1.15
C PHE A 39 0.77 -7.32 -2.04
N CYS A 40 1.40 -6.33 -1.43
CA CYS A 40 2.17 -5.32 -2.13
C CYS A 40 3.65 -5.53 -1.81
N THR A 41 4.47 -5.70 -2.83
CA THR A 41 5.91 -5.84 -2.69
C THR A 41 6.59 -4.59 -3.23
N VAL A 42 7.43 -3.97 -2.39
CA VAL A 42 8.19 -2.77 -2.74
C VAL A 42 9.69 -3.08 -2.63
N PRO A 43 10.50 -2.82 -3.67
CA PRO A 43 11.91 -3.25 -3.75
C PRO A 43 12.89 -2.27 -3.08
N ALA A 44 12.47 -1.56 -2.03
CA ALA A 44 13.28 -0.58 -1.33
C ALA A 44 13.46 -0.98 0.15
N ARG A 45 14.61 -0.63 0.75
CA ARG A 45 14.73 -0.61 2.22
C ARG A 45 13.91 0.57 2.73
N LEU A 46 12.72 0.30 3.25
CA LEU A 46 11.88 1.34 3.84
C LEU A 46 12.37 1.62 5.26
N THR A 47 12.49 2.91 5.56
CA THR A 47 12.64 3.35 6.95
C THR A 47 11.36 3.02 7.73
N ALA A 48 11.45 2.91 9.06
CA ALA A 48 10.28 2.61 9.88
C ALA A 48 9.11 3.57 9.60
N ALA A 49 9.40 4.86 9.42
CA ALA A 49 8.42 5.87 9.03
C ALA A 49 7.75 5.57 7.67
N GLN A 50 8.53 5.21 6.64
CA GLN A 50 7.95 4.88 5.33
C GLN A 50 7.10 3.61 5.37
N ARG A 51 7.49 2.60 6.16
CA ARG A 51 6.67 1.39 6.35
C ARG A 51 5.34 1.72 6.98
N GLU A 52 5.33 2.62 7.96
CA GLU A 52 4.12 3.05 8.64
C GLU A 52 3.21 3.81 7.68
N ILE A 53 3.76 4.74 6.88
CA ILE A 53 3.01 5.46 5.83
C ILE A 53 2.43 4.49 4.79
N VAL A 54 3.21 3.52 4.32
CA VAL A 54 2.73 2.50 3.36
C VAL A 54 1.61 1.69 3.97
N LYS A 55 1.82 1.19 5.18
CA LYS A 55 0.85 0.37 5.90
C LYS A 55 -0.43 1.15 6.15
N ASP A 56 -0.34 2.42 6.55
CA ASP A 56 -1.49 3.31 6.69
C ASP A 56 -2.23 3.49 5.36
N ALA A 57 -1.49 3.85 4.31
CA ALA A 57 -2.05 4.11 2.98
C ALA A 57 -2.75 2.89 2.34
N ILE A 58 -2.27 1.66 2.58
CA ILE A 58 -2.88 0.42 2.04
C ILE A 58 -3.76 -0.34 3.04
N SER A 59 -3.77 0.05 4.32
CA SER A 59 -4.61 -0.52 5.37
C SER A 59 -5.77 0.39 5.76
N ALA A 60 -5.83 1.61 5.24
CA ALA A 60 -6.98 2.50 5.33
C ALA A 60 -8.17 1.93 4.54
N GLU A 61 -8.78 0.87 5.08
CA GLU A 61 -10.02 0.29 4.56
C GLU A 61 -11.19 1.29 4.67
N GLN A 62 -11.03 2.41 5.39
CA GLN A 62 -12.05 3.43 5.56
C GLN A 62 -11.44 4.82 5.79
N HIS A 63 -11.42 5.67 4.76
CA HIS A 63 -11.63 7.11 4.93
C HIS A 63 -13.07 7.44 4.50
N TYR A 64 -14.02 6.69 5.05
CA TYR A 64 -15.42 7.09 5.11
C TYR A 64 -15.74 7.36 6.58
N SER A 65 -15.22 8.45 7.11
CA SER A 65 -15.79 9.13 8.26
C SER A 65 -15.28 10.56 8.30
N ARG A 66 -16.11 11.43 7.72
CA ARG A 66 -16.47 12.74 8.26
C ARG A 66 -15.57 13.92 7.90
N ASP A 67 -15.95 14.63 6.84
CA ASP A 67 -16.01 16.09 6.88
C ASP A 67 -17.16 16.59 5.97
N ASP A 68 -18.06 17.36 6.60
CA ASP A 68 -19.04 18.35 6.09
C ASP A 68 -20.29 17.94 5.25
N ASP A 69 -21.43 17.70 5.94
CA ASP A 69 -22.63 18.59 6.00
C ASP A 69 -23.51 18.22 7.23
#